data_AF-A0A117SQJ2-F1
#
_entry.id   AF-A0A117SQJ2-F1
#
_cell.length_a   1.000
_cell.length_b   1.000
_cell.length_c   1.000
_cell.angle_alpha   90.00
_cell.angle_beta   90.00
_cell.angle_gamma   90.00
#
_symmetry.space_group_name_H-M   'P 1'
#
loop_
_entity.id
_entity.type
_entity.pdbx_description
1 polymer ?
#
loop_
_entity_poly.entity_id
_entity_poly.type
_entity_poly.pdbx_seq_one_letter_code
_entity_poly.pdbx_strand_id
1 'polypeptide(L)'
;MSEVGDYTVTLPRRIIEEARRRNIDIEELILDAVLMILSDDPEAVIEARLEAAERYLNEARDYVNNSGAVQASEKMYKVVEECIKALAQAYNIEEYVKASEEGRWWVSLIGKAARRLAGILNEPRG
;
A
#
# COMPACT_ATOMS: atom_id res chain seq x y z
N MET A 1 9.96 -7.17 -23.39
CA MET A 1 10.07 -7.32 -21.92
C MET A 1 11.30 -6.53 -21.51
N SER A 2 11.12 -5.27 -21.17
CA SER A 2 12.18 -4.42 -20.64
C SER A 2 12.56 -4.98 -19.27
N GLU A 3 13.86 -5.09 -18.96
CA GLU A 3 14.30 -5.40 -17.59
C GLU A 3 13.66 -4.39 -16.62
N VAL A 4 12.84 -4.89 -15.70
CA VAL A 4 12.43 -4.11 -14.53
C VAL A 4 13.67 -3.95 -13.67
N GLY A 5 14.34 -2.80 -13.77
CA GLY A 5 15.52 -2.47 -12.98
C GLY A 5 15.13 -1.71 -11.70
N ASP A 6 15.93 -1.87 -10.65
CA ASP A 6 15.79 -1.09 -9.43
C ASP A 6 16.13 0.39 -9.71
N TYR A 7 15.21 1.30 -9.37
CA TYR A 7 15.44 2.75 -9.43
C TYR A 7 15.72 3.30 -8.04
N THR A 8 16.90 3.90 -7.85
CA THR A 8 17.24 4.59 -6.59
C THR A 8 17.05 6.09 -6.74
N VAL A 9 16.24 6.69 -5.86
CA VAL A 9 16.05 8.15 -5.78
C VAL A 9 16.74 8.69 -4.54
N THR A 10 17.58 9.72 -4.71
CA THR A 10 18.21 10.42 -3.59
C THR A 10 17.40 11.65 -3.22
N LEU A 11 16.93 11.72 -1.98
CA LEU A 11 16.21 12.88 -1.45
C LEU A 11 17.15 13.82 -0.67
N PRO A 12 16.90 15.14 -0.68
CA PRO A 12 17.65 16.08 0.16
C PRO A 12 17.54 15.70 1.64
N ARG A 13 18.66 15.70 2.36
CA ARG A 13 18.74 15.33 3.78
C ARG A 13 17.66 15.98 4.65
N ARG A 14 17.41 17.28 4.44
CA ARG A 14 16.41 18.05 5.18
C ARG A 14 14.99 17.48 5.04
N ILE A 15 14.66 16.90 3.88
CA ILE A 15 13.36 16.27 3.63
C ILE A 15 13.26 14.94 4.38
N ILE A 16 14.31 14.12 4.34
CA ILE A 16 14.35 12.84 5.07
C ILE A 16 14.21 13.06 6.58
N GLU A 17 14.92 14.05 7.13
CA GLU A 17 14.85 14.39 8.55
C GLU A 17 13.45 14.86 8.95
N GLU A 18 12.83 15.72 8.14
CA GLU A 18 11.48 16.23 8.42
C GLU A 18 10.40 15.15 8.27
N ALA A 19 10.52 14.26 7.29
CA ALA A 19 9.62 13.11 7.12
C ALA A 19 9.67 12.19 8.35
N ARG A 20 10.88 11.84 8.82
CA ARG A 20 11.07 11.06 10.05
C ARG A 20 10.46 11.74 11.27
N ARG A 21 10.68 13.06 11.43
CA ARG A 21 10.12 13.85 12.55
C ARG A 21 8.59 13.82 12.56
N ARG A 22 7.96 13.71 11.39
CA ARG A 22 6.50 13.66 11.21
C ARG A 22 5.94 12.24 11.11
N ASN A 23 6.78 11.21 11.27
CA ASN A 23 6.39 9.80 11.09
C ASN A 23 5.75 9.53 9.71
N ILE A 24 6.32 10.13 8.66
CA ILE A 24 5.89 9.92 7.27
C ILE A 24 6.71 8.78 6.68
N ASP A 25 6.02 7.77 6.17
CA ASP A 25 6.62 6.70 5.39
C ASP A 25 6.89 7.17 3.95
N ILE A 26 8.18 7.35 3.63
CA ILE A 26 8.60 7.85 2.31
C ILE A 26 8.39 6.79 1.23
N GLU A 27 8.59 5.50 1.55
CA GLU A 27 8.43 4.40 0.59
C GLU A 27 6.96 4.34 0.14
N GLU A 28 6.04 4.38 1.10
CA GLU A 28 4.61 4.40 0.83
C GLU A 28 4.19 5.66 0.08
N LEU A 29 4.67 6.84 0.50
CA LEU A 29 4.35 8.10 -0.17
C LEU A 29 4.77 8.10 -1.65
N ILE A 30 5.97 7.59 -1.96
CA ILE A 30 6.46 7.52 -3.34
C ILE A 30 5.62 6.52 -4.13
N LEU A 31 5.32 5.34 -3.58
CA LEU A 31 4.49 4.34 -4.23
C LEU A 31 3.11 4.92 -4.59
N ASP A 32 2.39 5.47 -3.62
CA ASP A 32 1.05 6.03 -3.86
C ASP A 32 1.08 7.22 -4.83
N ALA A 33 2.10 8.09 -4.76
CA ALA A 33 2.24 9.20 -5.70
C ALA A 33 2.47 8.74 -7.14
N VAL A 34 3.31 7.71 -7.35
CA VAL A 34 3.56 7.14 -8.69
C VAL A 34 2.30 6.44 -9.21
N LEU A 35 1.63 5.63 -8.39
CA LEU A 35 0.40 4.95 -8.80
C LEU A 35 -0.73 5.90 -9.15
N MET A 36 -0.84 7.05 -8.46
CA MET A 36 -1.82 8.08 -8.79
C MET A 36 -1.57 8.67 -10.20
N ILE A 37 -0.31 8.85 -10.59
CA ILE A 37 0.06 9.34 -11.93
C ILE A 37 -0.29 8.31 -13.00
N LEU A 38 -0.14 7.02 -12.71
CA LEU A 38 -0.43 5.90 -13.62
C LEU A 38 -1.90 5.43 -13.59
N SER A 39 -2.80 6.25 -13.02
CA SER A 39 -4.20 5.87 -12.80
C SER A 39 -5.03 5.68 -14.08
N ASP A 40 -4.49 6.03 -15.25
CA ASP A 40 -5.10 5.78 -16.55
C ASP A 40 -5.05 4.30 -16.99
N ASP A 41 -4.20 3.49 -16.35
CA ASP A 41 -4.19 2.03 -16.48
C ASP A 41 -4.54 1.36 -15.13
N PRO A 42 -5.85 1.12 -14.87
CA PRO A 42 -6.28 0.56 -13.60
C PRO A 42 -5.76 -0.86 -13.33
N GLU A 43 -5.53 -1.66 -14.38
CA GLU A 43 -5.01 -3.03 -14.24
C GLU A 43 -3.55 -2.99 -13.78
N ALA A 44 -2.71 -2.15 -14.43
CA ALA A 44 -1.32 -1.97 -14.01
C ALA A 44 -1.18 -1.44 -12.57
N VAL A 45 -2.08 -0.55 -12.13
CA VAL A 45 -2.08 -0.06 -10.74
C VAL A 45 -2.42 -1.19 -9.76
N ILE A 46 -3.41 -2.03 -10.07
CA ILE A 46 -3.76 -3.18 -9.23
C ILE A 46 -2.60 -4.17 -9.16
N GLU A 47 -2.00 -4.51 -10.30
CA GLU A 47 -0.84 -5.41 -10.37
C GLU A 47 0.34 -4.89 -9.54
N ALA A 48 0.67 -3.61 -9.67
CA ALA A 48 1.75 -2.99 -8.89
C ALA A 48 1.50 -3.01 -7.37
N ARG A 49 0.25 -2.86 -6.92
CA ARG A 49 -0.10 -3.02 -5.50
C ARG A 49 0.08 -4.46 -5.02
N LEU A 50 -0.27 -5.43 -5.85
CA LEU A 50 -0.06 -6.85 -5.53
C LEU A 50 1.43 -7.21 -5.47
N GLU A 51 2.24 -6.70 -6.40
CA GLU A 51 3.70 -6.87 -6.36
C GLU A 51 4.30 -6.26 -5.08
N ALA A 52 3.84 -5.07 -4.67
CA ALA A 52 4.26 -4.45 -3.41
C ALA A 52 3.85 -5.31 -2.20
N ALA A 53 2.62 -5.84 -2.19
CA ALA A 53 2.14 -6.74 -1.15
C ALA A 53 2.98 -8.03 -1.06
N GLU A 54 3.33 -8.64 -2.19
CA GLU A 54 4.22 -9.81 -2.23
C GLU A 54 5.62 -9.49 -1.69
N ARG A 55 6.19 -8.34 -2.04
CA ARG A 55 7.46 -7.88 -1.49
C ARG A 55 7.40 -7.75 0.02
N TYR A 56 6.40 -7.05 0.55
CA TYR A 56 6.22 -6.89 2.00
C TYR A 56 5.98 -8.22 2.72
N LEU A 57 5.29 -9.18 2.08
CA LEU A 57 5.09 -10.51 2.66
C LEU A 57 6.40 -11.28 2.77
N ASN A 58 7.28 -11.18 1.77
CA ASN A 58 8.61 -11.78 1.81
C ASN A 58 9.46 -11.14 2.91
N GLU A 59 9.47 -9.81 3.02
CA GLU A 59 10.15 -9.10 4.11
C GLU A 59 9.61 -9.49 5.50
N ALA A 60 8.29 -9.63 5.63
CA ALA A 60 7.67 -10.09 6.87
C ALA A 60 8.15 -11.49 7.28
N ARG A 61 8.24 -12.43 6.31
CA ARG A 61 8.77 -13.78 6.53
C ARG A 61 10.23 -13.74 6.99
N ASP A 62 11.03 -12.87 6.40
CA ASP A 62 12.43 -12.69 6.80
C ASP A 62 12.54 -12.15 8.24
N TYR A 63 11.68 -11.21 8.64
CA TYR A 63 11.64 -10.73 10.02
C TYR A 63 11.21 -11.80 11.03
N VAL A 64 10.23 -12.65 10.69
CA VAL A 64 9.84 -13.77 11.55
C VAL A 64 11.01 -14.71 11.80
N ASN A 65 11.77 -15.05 10.76
CA ASN A 65 12.94 -15.92 10.86
C ASN A 65 14.07 -15.30 11.71
N ASN A 66 14.12 -13.96 11.78
CA ASN A 66 15.15 -13.20 12.49
C ASN A 66 14.66 -12.61 13.84
N SER A 67 13.58 -13.14 14.42
CA SER A 67 13.00 -12.72 15.73
C SER A 67 12.45 -11.28 15.80
N GLY A 68 12.12 -10.67 14.68
CA GLY A 68 11.56 -9.31 14.59
C GLY A 68 10.03 -9.29 14.58
N ALA A 69 9.36 -9.68 15.67
CA ALA A 69 7.89 -9.76 15.70
C ALA A 69 7.20 -8.41 15.41
N VAL A 70 7.76 -7.30 15.87
CA VAL A 70 7.25 -5.95 15.61
C VAL A 70 7.38 -5.61 14.13
N GLN A 71 8.57 -5.80 13.56
CA GLN A 71 8.85 -5.50 12.15
C GLN A 71 8.03 -6.41 11.21
N ALA A 72 7.90 -7.68 11.55
CA ALA A 72 7.04 -8.61 10.82
C ALA A 72 5.58 -8.14 10.85
N SER A 73 5.08 -7.67 12.00
CA SER A 73 3.71 -7.17 12.13
C SER A 73 3.48 -5.89 11.32
N GLU A 74 4.45 -4.96 11.31
CA GLU A 74 4.40 -3.76 10.48
C GLU A 74 4.36 -4.11 8.99
N LYS A 75 5.18 -5.07 8.55
CA LYS A 75 5.16 -5.52 7.15
C LYS A 75 3.87 -6.24 6.78
N MET A 76 3.35 -7.11 7.65
CA MET A 76 2.04 -7.75 7.45
C MET A 76 0.89 -6.73 7.37
N TYR A 77 0.95 -5.64 8.15
CA TYR A 77 -0.01 -4.55 8.01
C TYR A 77 0.02 -3.94 6.61
N LYS A 78 1.22 -3.65 6.06
CA LYS A 78 1.38 -3.16 4.69
C LYS A 78 0.88 -4.12 3.62
N VAL A 79 1.06 -5.43 3.80
CA VAL A 79 0.48 -6.47 2.92
C VAL A 79 -1.03 -6.32 2.86
N VAL A 80 -1.69 -6.30 4.02
CA VAL A 80 -3.15 -6.20 4.12
C VAL A 80 -3.64 -4.86 3.54
N GLU A 81 -2.94 -3.78 3.83
CA GLU A 81 -3.23 -2.45 3.31
C GLU A 81 -3.23 -2.42 1.77
N GLU A 82 -2.18 -2.89 1.11
CA GLU A 82 -2.10 -2.89 -0.36
C GLU A 82 -3.15 -3.82 -0.99
N CYS A 83 -3.43 -4.98 -0.36
CA CYS A 83 -4.52 -5.86 -0.80
C CYS A 83 -5.91 -5.18 -0.70
N ILE A 84 -6.18 -4.44 0.39
CA ILE A 84 -7.44 -3.70 0.54
C ILE A 84 -7.54 -2.58 -0.51
N LYS A 85 -6.45 -1.83 -0.74
CA LYS A 85 -6.41 -0.76 -1.75
C LYS A 85 -6.68 -1.33 -3.16
N ALA A 86 -6.03 -2.46 -3.50
CA ALA A 86 -6.22 -3.17 -4.77
C ALA A 86 -7.66 -3.69 -4.95
N LEU A 87 -8.22 -4.35 -3.93
CA LEU A 87 -9.61 -4.81 -3.95
C LEU A 87 -10.59 -3.64 -4.05
N ALA A 88 -10.37 -2.57 -3.29
CA ALA A 88 -11.24 -1.40 -3.32
C ALA A 88 -11.31 -0.76 -4.72
N GLN A 89 -10.18 -0.73 -5.43
CA GLN A 89 -10.09 -0.31 -6.82
C GLN A 89 -10.79 -1.30 -7.77
N ALA A 90 -10.51 -2.60 -7.65
CA ALA A 90 -11.11 -3.64 -8.48
C ALA A 90 -12.65 -3.68 -8.40
N TYR A 91 -13.20 -3.45 -7.20
CA TYR A 91 -14.64 -3.34 -6.96
C TYR A 91 -15.19 -1.92 -7.11
N ASN A 92 -14.33 -0.94 -7.43
CA ASN A 92 -14.65 0.47 -7.59
C ASN A 92 -15.57 1.03 -6.49
N ILE A 93 -15.21 0.77 -5.22
CA ILE A 93 -16.02 1.19 -4.07
C ILE A 93 -15.78 2.67 -3.74
N GLU A 94 -16.73 3.29 -3.02
CA GLU A 94 -16.65 4.73 -2.72
C GLU A 94 -15.39 5.16 -1.93
N GLU A 95 -14.78 4.28 -1.13
CA GLU A 95 -13.51 4.61 -0.46
C GLU A 95 -12.36 4.81 -1.44
N TYR A 96 -12.29 4.00 -2.49
CA TYR A 96 -11.28 4.16 -3.53
C TYR A 96 -11.50 5.47 -4.28
N VAL A 97 -12.75 5.78 -4.65
CA VAL A 97 -13.10 7.05 -5.32
C VAL A 97 -12.68 8.24 -4.45
N LYS A 98 -13.03 8.25 -3.16
CA LYS A 98 -12.63 9.31 -2.23
C LYS A 98 -11.12 9.42 -2.07
N ALA A 99 -10.41 8.29 -1.94
CA ALA A 99 -8.95 8.30 -1.84
C ALA A 99 -8.29 8.86 -3.10
N SER A 100 -8.84 8.57 -4.28
CA SER A 100 -8.38 9.10 -5.56
C SER A 100 -8.62 10.62 -5.67
N GLU A 101 -9.82 11.09 -5.32
CA GLU A 101 -10.16 12.53 -5.30
C GLU A 101 -9.28 13.33 -4.33
N GLU A 102 -8.96 12.75 -3.18
CA GLU A 102 -8.11 13.39 -2.16
C GLU A 102 -6.60 13.17 -2.41
N GLY A 103 -6.25 12.35 -3.41
CA GLY A 103 -4.88 12.00 -3.77
C GLY A 103 -4.11 11.22 -2.70
N ARG A 104 -4.83 10.57 -1.76
CA ARG A 104 -4.24 9.83 -0.64
C ARG A 104 -5.23 8.84 -0.03
N TRP A 105 -4.70 7.75 0.52
CA TRP A 105 -5.45 6.90 1.42
C TRP A 105 -5.30 7.38 2.87
N TRP A 106 -6.43 7.58 3.54
CA TRP A 106 -6.43 7.74 4.99
C TRP A 106 -6.65 6.40 5.67
N VAL A 107 -6.03 6.19 6.83
CA VAL A 107 -6.25 4.99 7.66
C VAL A 107 -7.74 4.72 7.91
N SER A 108 -8.54 5.78 8.05
CA SER A 108 -10.00 5.68 8.21
C SER A 108 -10.72 5.16 6.97
N LEU A 109 -10.22 5.46 5.75
CA LEU A 109 -10.75 4.94 4.50
C LEU A 109 -10.42 3.46 4.37
N ILE A 110 -9.20 3.03 4.72
CA ILE A 110 -8.82 1.61 4.65
C ILE A 110 -9.71 0.75 5.54
N GLY A 111 -9.93 1.18 6.79
CA GLY A 111 -10.82 0.47 7.70
C GLY A 111 -12.28 0.41 7.21
N LYS A 112 -12.77 1.43 6.48
CA LYS A 112 -14.10 1.41 5.88
C LYS A 112 -14.16 0.50 4.65
N ALA A 113 -13.13 0.56 3.79
CA ALA A 113 -12.98 -0.29 2.62
C ALA A 113 -13.00 -1.76 3.01
N ALA A 114 -12.20 -2.15 4.02
CA ALA A 114 -12.18 -3.53 4.54
C ALA A 114 -13.57 -4.04 4.93
N ARG A 115 -14.33 -3.23 5.70
CA ARG A 115 -15.69 -3.60 6.12
C ARG A 115 -16.66 -3.73 4.95
N ARG A 116 -16.57 -2.83 3.97
CA ARG A 116 -17.41 -2.88 2.78
C ARG A 116 -17.08 -4.10 1.92
N LEU A 117 -15.79 -4.35 1.67
CA LEU A 117 -15.31 -5.48 0.89
C LEU A 117 -15.71 -6.81 1.53
N ALA A 118 -15.60 -6.97 2.86
CA ALA A 118 -16.08 -8.16 3.55
C ALA A 118 -17.59 -8.42 3.30
N GLY A 119 -18.40 -7.36 3.25
CA GLY A 119 -19.81 -7.45 2.91
C GLY A 119 -20.08 -7.83 1.44
N ILE A 120 -19.25 -7.34 0.51
CA ILE A 120 -19.36 -7.65 -0.93
C ILE A 120 -18.92 -9.10 -1.20
N LEU A 121 -17.84 -9.54 -0.56
CA LEU A 121 -17.23 -10.87 -0.72
C LEU A 121 -17.95 -11.96 0.08
N ASN A 122 -18.98 -11.58 0.84
CA ASN A 122 -19.80 -12.49 1.64
C ASN A 122 -18.99 -13.27 2.69
N GLU A 123 -17.96 -12.64 3.27
CA GLU A 123 -17.17 -13.25 4.35
C GLU A 123 -17.94 -13.19 5.68
N PRO A 124 -17.91 -14.26 6.49
CA PRO A 124 -18.53 -14.25 7.81
C PRO A 124 -17.88 -13.17 8.69
N ARG A 125 -18.71 -12.34 9.33
CA ARG A 125 -18.24 -11.34 10.29
C ARG A 125 -17.63 -12.06 11.50
N GLY A 126 -16.31 -11.98 11.63
CA GLY A 126 -15.58 -12.44 12.83
C GLY A 126 -15.89 -11.62 14.07
#